data_AF-A0A9P0TWD3-F1
#
_entry.id   AF-A0A9P0TWD3-F1
#
_cell.length_a   1.000
_cell.length_b   1.000
_cell.length_c   1.000
_cell.angle_alpha   90.00
_cell.angle_beta   90.00
_cell.angle_gamma   90.00
#
_symmetry.space_group_name_H-M   'P 1'
#
loop_
_entity.id
_entity.type
_entity.pdbx_description
1 polymer ?
#
loop_
_entity_poly.entity_id
_entity_poly.type
_entity_poly.pdbx_seq_one_letter_code
_entity_poly.pdbx_strand_id
1 'polypeptide(L)'
;MLVTLLRQSSRLVDWKDCDHNEMKKFLGLSICMGIKKLPKISDYWSQNILYKNPGPSSVMSRNRLELLLQCWHFADTYYHLSPGGDRLLRVKRLVDLNTKRNRILTHLANV
;
A
#
# COMPACT_ATOMS: atom_id res chain seq x y z
N MET A 1 -19.09 -6.32 15.60
CA MET A 1 -17.89 -6.33 16.45
C MET A 1 -17.33 -7.74 16.42
N LEU A 2 -16.35 -8.01 15.56
CA LEU A 2 -15.59 -9.26 15.59
C LEU A 2 -14.17 -8.90 15.97
N VAL A 3 -13.88 -8.98 17.27
CA VAL A 3 -12.50 -8.93 17.75
C VAL A 3 -11.89 -10.29 17.39
N THR A 4 -11.25 -10.37 16.23
CA THR A 4 -10.37 -11.48 15.90
C THR A 4 -9.27 -11.52 16.95
N LEU A 5 -9.26 -12.57 17.79
CA LEU A 5 -8.18 -12.82 18.72
C LEU A 5 -6.90 -13.07 17.91
N LEU A 6 -6.06 -12.05 17.80
CA LEU A 6 -4.76 -12.17 17.16
C LEU A 6 -3.88 -13.06 18.03
N ARG A 7 -3.27 -14.09 17.42
CA ARG A 7 -2.23 -14.88 18.09
C ARG A 7 -1.08 -13.94 18.48
N GLN A 8 -0.48 -14.11 19.65
CA GLN A 8 0.64 -13.27 20.12
C GLN A 8 1.83 -13.25 19.15
N SER A 9 2.03 -14.32 18.37
CA SER A 9 3.07 -14.39 17.33
C SER A 9 2.68 -13.69 16.01
N SER A 10 1.49 -13.11 15.93
CA SER A 10 1.02 -12.41 14.73
C SER A 10 1.70 -11.06 14.64
N ARG A 11 2.23 -10.75 13.46
CA ARG A 11 2.79 -9.41 13.15
C ARG A 11 1.74 -8.30 13.26
N LEU A 12 0.46 -8.63 13.20
CA LEU A 12 -0.64 -7.68 13.41
C LEU A 12 -0.72 -7.18 14.86
N VAL A 13 -0.10 -7.88 15.82
CA VAL A 13 0.00 -7.40 17.21
C VAL A 13 0.83 -6.12 17.28
N ASP A 14 1.82 -5.97 16.39
CA ASP A 14 2.64 -4.76 16.27
C ASP A 14 1.96 -3.66 15.43
N TRP A 15 0.68 -3.81 15.08
CA TRP A 15 -0.04 -2.81 14.30
C TRP A 15 -0.12 -1.48 15.05
N LYS A 16 0.21 -0.42 14.33
CA LYS A 16 0.06 0.98 14.73
C LYS A 16 -0.52 1.74 13.57
N ASP A 17 -1.38 2.70 13.88
CA ASP A 17 -1.96 3.58 12.87
C ASP A 17 -0.87 4.33 12.10
N CYS A 18 -1.14 4.59 10.83
CA CYS A 18 -0.24 5.31 9.95
C CYS A 18 -0.65 6.79 9.83
N ASP A 19 0.34 7.67 9.71
CA ASP A 19 0.11 9.07 9.40
C ASP A 19 0.38 9.39 7.92
N HIS A 20 0.08 10.63 7.53
CA HIS A 20 0.27 11.10 6.15
C HIS A 20 1.74 11.04 5.70
N ASN A 21 2.69 11.33 6.57
CA ASN A 21 4.11 11.32 6.24
C ASN A 21 4.65 9.90 6.08
N GLU A 22 4.20 8.97 6.93
CA GLU A 22 4.50 7.55 6.82
C GLU A 22 3.96 6.98 5.51
N MET A 23 2.71 7.30 5.14
CA MET A 23 2.13 6.84 3.89
C MET A 23 2.85 7.40 2.65
N LYS A 24 3.36 8.64 2.70
CA LYS A 24 4.24 9.17 1.64
C LYS A 24 5.53 8.38 1.50
N LYS A 25 6.18 8.05 2.62
CA LYS A 25 7.41 7.22 2.63
C LYS A 25 7.14 5.82 2.07
N PHE A 26 6.05 5.20 2.50
CA PHE A 26 5.58 3.90 2.03
C PHE A 26 5.35 3.89 0.51
N LEU A 27 4.63 4.90 -0.02
CA LEU A 27 4.37 5.04 -1.45
C LEU A 27 5.65 5.33 -2.24
N GLY A 28 6.52 6.21 -1.73
CA GLY A 28 7.81 6.50 -2.33
C GLY A 28 8.69 5.26 -2.47
N LEU A 29 8.78 4.45 -1.40
CA LEU A 29 9.47 3.17 -1.44
C LEU A 29 8.83 2.21 -2.46
N SER A 30 7.50 2.13 -2.48
CA SER A 30 6.77 1.25 -3.42
C SER A 30 7.06 1.61 -4.88
N ILE A 31 7.13 2.91 -5.21
CA ILE A 31 7.52 3.39 -6.53
C ILE A 31 8.98 3.03 -6.84
N CYS A 32 9.91 3.29 -5.90
CA CYS A 32 11.32 2.96 -6.07
C CYS A 32 11.54 1.45 -6.31
N MET A 33 10.81 0.58 -5.61
CA MET A 33 10.83 -0.87 -5.83
C MET A 33 10.25 -1.26 -7.20
N GLY A 34 9.26 -0.50 -7.70
CA GLY A 34 8.74 -0.67 -9.05
C GLY A 34 9.77 -0.34 -10.14
N ILE A 35 10.63 0.65 -9.89
CA ILE A 35 11.72 1.06 -10.80
C ILE A 35 12.90 0.08 -10.74
N LYS A 36 13.42 -0.19 -9.54
CA LYS A 36 14.53 -1.13 -9.32
C LYS A 36 13.98 -2.43 -8.74
N LYS A 37 13.55 -3.35 -9.60
CA LYS A 37 12.98 -4.63 -9.16
C LYS A 37 14.05 -5.59 -8.67
N LEU A 38 13.92 -6.07 -7.43
CA LEU A 38 14.69 -7.18 -6.87
C LEU A 38 13.85 -8.46 -6.77
N PRO A 39 14.48 -9.65 -6.69
CA PRO A 39 13.76 -10.93 -6.67
C PRO A 39 12.80 -11.08 -5.49
N LYS A 40 13.15 -10.56 -4.31
CA LYS A 40 12.32 -10.60 -3.10
C LYS A 40 12.25 -9.23 -2.44
N ILE A 41 11.15 -8.96 -1.74
CA ILE A 41 10.98 -7.75 -0.90
C ILE A 41 12.09 -7.67 0.16
N SER A 42 12.52 -8.82 0.70
CA SER A 42 13.62 -8.88 1.66
C SER A 42 14.95 -8.37 1.10
N ASP A 43 15.17 -8.48 -0.22
CA ASP A 43 16.46 -8.16 -0.83
C ASP A 43 16.73 -6.65 -0.81
N TYR A 44 15.68 -5.81 -0.75
CA TYR A 44 15.83 -4.35 -0.61
C TYR A 44 16.42 -3.91 0.72
N TRP A 45 16.36 -4.77 1.75
CA TRP A 45 17.00 -4.56 3.05
C TRP A 45 18.23 -5.47 3.25
N SER A 46 18.67 -6.18 2.21
CA SER A 46 19.79 -7.10 2.30
C SER A 46 21.12 -6.36 2.40
N GLN A 47 22.02 -6.89 3.23
CA GLN A 47 23.42 -6.45 3.29
C GLN A 47 24.31 -7.18 2.28
N ASN A 48 23.75 -8.13 1.51
CA ASN A 48 24.47 -8.80 0.43
C ASN A 48 24.95 -7.75 -0.58
N ILE A 49 26.23 -7.80 -0.94
CA ILE A 49 26.89 -6.86 -1.86
C ILE A 49 26.11 -6.71 -3.18
N LEU A 50 25.50 -7.78 -3.68
CA LEU A 50 24.72 -7.77 -4.94
C LEU A 50 23.44 -6.92 -4.85
N TYR A 51 22.86 -6.80 -3.65
CA TYR A 51 21.57 -6.16 -3.41
C TYR A 51 21.66 -4.94 -2.49
N LYS A 52 22.86 -4.62 -1.99
CA LYS A 52 23.09 -3.59 -0.99
C LYS A 52 22.50 -2.26 -1.47
N ASN A 53 21.52 -1.78 -0.73
CA ASN A 53 20.80 -0.55 -1.03
C ASN A 53 20.56 0.22 0.28
N PRO A 54 21.27 1.32 0.55
CA PRO A 54 21.11 2.06 1.81
C PRO A 54 19.77 2.82 1.88
N GLY A 55 19.10 3.07 0.75
CA GLY A 55 17.88 3.87 0.68
C GLY A 55 16.68 3.27 1.42
N PRO A 56 16.25 2.03 1.12
CA PRO A 56 15.07 1.45 1.74
C PRO A 56 15.14 1.38 3.26
N SER A 57 16.29 0.99 3.79
CA SER A 57 16.51 0.82 5.23
C SER A 57 16.50 2.13 6.01
N SER A 58 16.89 3.26 5.38
CA SER A 58 16.86 4.58 6.04
C SER A 58 15.48 5.22 6.06
N VAL A 59 14.56 4.79 5.18
CA VAL A 59 13.22 5.35 5.07
C VAL A 59 12.22 4.64 5.99
N MET A 60 12.22 3.30 6.00
CA MET A 60 11.30 2.48 6.80
C MET A 60 11.89 1.08 7.02
N SER A 61 11.52 0.40 8.11
CA SER A 61 11.91 -1.00 8.32
C SER A 61 11.16 -1.94 7.37
N ARG A 62 11.78 -3.06 6.98
CA ARG A 62 11.14 -4.10 6.16
C ARG A 62 9.82 -4.58 6.78
N ASN A 63 9.84 -4.86 8.08
CA ASN A 63 8.67 -5.37 8.80
C ASN A 63 7.50 -4.39 8.75
N ARG A 64 7.76 -3.07 8.87
CA ARG A 64 6.71 -2.06 8.76
C ARG A 64 6.18 -1.95 7.33
N LEU A 65 7.03 -2.00 6.31
CA LEU A 65 6.59 -2.05 4.91
C LEU A 65 5.68 -3.26 4.65
N GLU A 66 6.12 -4.47 5.04
CA GLU A 66 5.34 -5.70 4.83
C GLU A 66 4.02 -5.69 5.60
N LEU A 67 4.00 -5.12 6.81
CA LEU A 67 2.77 -4.97 7.59
C LEU A 67 1.79 -4.01 6.92
N LEU A 68 2.28 -2.86 6.42
CA LEU A 68 1.46 -1.91 5.66
C LEU A 68 0.95 -2.53 4.37
N LEU A 69 1.78 -3.28 3.61
CA LEU A 69 1.35 -4.01 2.42
C LEU A 69 0.22 -5.00 2.72
N GLN A 70 0.27 -5.67 3.87
CA GLN A 70 -0.75 -6.63 4.28
C GLN A 70 -2.08 -5.96 4.65
N CYS A 71 -2.04 -4.78 5.28
CA CYS A 71 -3.21 -4.06 5.79
C CYS A 71 -3.70 -2.93 4.87
N TRP A 72 -3.15 -2.79 3.66
CA TRP A 72 -3.48 -1.68 2.78
C TRP A 72 -4.86 -1.87 2.15
N HIS A 73 -5.81 -1.03 2.55
CA HIS A 73 -7.20 -1.07 2.08
C HIS A 73 -7.72 0.32 1.69
N PHE A 74 -8.65 0.38 0.74
CA PHE A 74 -9.25 1.63 0.24
C PHE A 74 -10.78 1.70 0.41
N ALA A 75 -11.38 0.66 0.99
CA ALA A 75 -12.81 0.59 1.27
C ALA A 75 -13.04 -0.23 2.54
N ASP A 76 -14.06 0.15 3.32
CA ASP A 76 -14.43 -0.59 4.53
C ASP A 76 -15.12 -1.90 4.17
N THR A 77 -14.76 -2.96 4.89
CA THR A 77 -15.27 -4.32 4.67
C THR A 77 -16.80 -4.42 4.83
N TYR A 78 -17.42 -3.47 5.54
CA TYR A 78 -18.87 -3.45 5.79
C TYR A 78 -19.71 -3.31 4.51
N TYR A 79 -19.17 -2.68 3.46
CA TYR A 79 -19.89 -2.46 2.20
C TYR A 79 -19.94 -3.70 1.28
N HIS A 80 -19.34 -4.83 1.67
CA HIS A 80 -19.28 -6.06 0.85
C HIS A 80 -20.49 -6.99 1.00
N LEU A 81 -21.46 -6.66 1.85
CA LEU A 81 -22.59 -7.54 2.16
C LEU A 81 -23.82 -7.36 1.26
N SER A 82 -23.79 -6.45 0.27
CA SER A 82 -24.93 -6.25 -0.64
C SER A 82 -24.95 -7.33 -1.73
N PRO A 83 -26.00 -8.17 -1.83
CA PRO A 83 -26.18 -9.09 -2.96
C PRO A 83 -26.26 -8.27 -4.26
N GLY A 84 -25.34 -8.51 -5.21
CA GLY A 84 -25.24 -7.71 -6.44
C GLY A 84 -24.27 -6.51 -6.36
N GLY A 85 -23.50 -6.38 -5.28
CA GLY A 85 -22.51 -5.31 -5.12
C GLY A 85 -21.39 -5.33 -6.18
N ASP A 86 -20.94 -4.14 -6.57
CA ASP A 86 -19.88 -3.94 -7.55
C ASP A 86 -18.58 -4.65 -7.14
N ARG A 87 -18.07 -5.54 -8.01
CA ARG A 87 -16.84 -6.33 -7.74
C ARG A 87 -15.61 -5.45 -7.54
N LEU A 88 -15.64 -4.21 -8.04
CA LEU A 88 -14.56 -3.24 -7.93
C LEU A 88 -14.63 -2.39 -6.65
N LEU A 89 -15.61 -2.57 -5.76
CA LEU A 89 -15.80 -1.73 -4.56
C LEU A 89 -14.51 -1.47 -3.75
N ARG A 90 -13.63 -2.47 -3.65
CA ARG A 90 -12.34 -2.36 -2.94
C ARG A 90 -11.39 -1.31 -3.50
N VAL A 91 -11.48 -1.04 -4.80
CA VAL A 91 -10.59 -0.11 -5.52
C VAL A 91 -11.38 1.00 -6.23
N LYS A 92 -12.72 0.95 -6.19
CA LYS A 92 -13.63 1.83 -6.92
C LYS A 92 -13.31 3.30 -6.68
N ARG A 93 -13.08 3.69 -5.42
CA ARG A 93 -12.70 5.07 -5.07
C ARG A 93 -11.46 5.55 -5.82
N LEU A 94 -10.44 4.70 -5.96
CA LEU A 94 -9.23 5.03 -6.71
C LEU A 94 -9.50 5.13 -8.22
N VAL A 95 -10.27 4.19 -8.76
CA VAL A 95 -10.65 4.18 -10.19
C VAL A 95 -11.45 5.42 -10.55
N ASP A 96 -12.41 5.79 -9.69
CA ASP A 96 -13.27 6.97 -9.88
C ASP A 96 -12.45 8.27 -9.79
N LEU A 97 -11.50 8.36 -8.84
CA LEU A 97 -10.58 9.49 -8.74
C LEU A 97 -9.75 9.68 -10.01
N ASN A 98 -9.20 8.57 -10.55
CA ASN A 98 -8.40 8.62 -11.78
C ASN A 98 -9.24 8.98 -13.01
N THR A 99 -10.48 8.47 -13.09
CA THR A 99 -11.40 8.76 -14.20
C THR A 99 -11.85 10.22 -14.19
N LYS A 100 -12.20 10.76 -13.01
CA LYS A 100 -12.58 12.17 -12.85
C LYS A 100 -11.43 13.10 -13.24
N ARG A 101 -10.19 12.78 -12.81
CA ARG A 101 -9.00 13.56 -13.15
C ARG A 101 -8.72 13.55 -14.65
N ASN A 102 -8.80 12.39 -15.31
CA ASN A 102 -8.55 12.27 -16.73
C ASN A 102 -9.55 13.08 -17.58
N ARG A 103 -10.83 13.12 -17.19
CA ARG A 103 -11.84 13.95 -17.87
C ARG A 103 -11.55 15.45 -17.79
N ILE A 104 -11.06 15.93 -16.65
CA ILE A 104 -10.64 17.33 -16.48
C ILE A 104 -9.45 17.64 -17.38
N LEU A 105 -8.44 16.77 -17.40
CA LEU A 105 -7.25 16.97 -18.23
C LEU A 105 -7.56 16.93 -19.74
N THR A 106 -8.47 16.06 -20.19
CA THR A 106 -8.90 16.04 -21.60
C THR A 106 -9.72 17.26 -21.99
N HIS A 107 -10.46 17.88 -21.05
CA HIS A 107 -11.14 19.15 -21.34
C HIS A 107 -10.15 20.33 -21.37
N LEU A 108 -9.13 20.34 -20.51
CA LEU A 108 -8.10 21.39 -20.49
C LEU A 108 -7.10 21.29 -21.66
N ALA A 109 -6.89 20.10 -22.23
CA ALA A 109 -5.99 19.92 -23.37
C ALA A 109 -6.64 20.21 -24.74
N ASN A 110 -7.97 20.40 -24.77
CA ASN A 110 -8.75 20.69 -25.98
C ASN A 110 -9.34 22.12 -25.98
N VAL A 111 -8.83 23.00 -25.12
CA VAL A 111 -9.08 24.45 -25.08
C VAL A 111 -7.74 25.15 -25.29
#